data_AF-A0A7V6U7N7-F1
#
_entry.id   AF-A0A7V6U7N7-F1
#
_cell.length_a   1.000
_cell.length_b   1.000
_cell.length_c   1.000
_cell.angle_alpha   90.00
_cell.angle_beta   90.00
_cell.angle_gamma   90.00
#
_symmetry.space_group_name_H-M   'P 1'
#
loop_
_entity.id
_entity.type
_entity.pdbx_description
1 polymer ?
#
loop_
_entity_poly.entity_id
_entity_poly.type
_entity_poly.pdbx_seq_one_letter_code
_entity_poly.pdbx_strand_id
1 'polypeptide(L)'
;MGKSLRVFVSILLTVFLLVGLIEISLAQEKIPEIKVYNSPAEYEKATKKKIARFAEAPMLTDLVKEGKLPSVDKRLPQEPLVVTPVEE
;
A
#
# COMPACT_ATOMS: atom_id res chain seq x y z
N MET A 1 -19.30 -37.29 37.81
CA MET A 1 -18.36 -37.08 36.70
C MET A 1 -16.95 -37.42 37.17
N GLY A 2 -16.30 -38.44 36.60
CA GLY A 2 -14.96 -38.87 37.06
C GLY A 2 -13.91 -37.78 36.86
N LYS A 3 -12.88 -37.75 37.72
CA LYS A 3 -11.77 -36.77 37.64
C LYS A 3 -11.13 -36.75 36.24
N SER A 4 -10.96 -37.93 35.63
CA SER A 4 -10.45 -38.09 34.26
C SER A 4 -11.34 -37.41 33.21
N LEU A 5 -12.66 -37.54 33.31
CA LEU A 5 -13.62 -36.92 32.38
C LEU A 5 -13.60 -35.38 32.48
N ARG A 6 -13.41 -34.82 33.68
CA ARG A 6 -13.30 -33.35 33.86
C ARG A 6 -12.01 -32.80 33.25
N VAL A 7 -10.91 -33.53 33.38
CA VAL A 7 -9.62 -33.16 32.77
C VAL A 7 -9.72 -33.23 31.24
N PHE A 8 -10.33 -34.29 30.71
CA PHE A 8 -10.54 -34.43 29.28
C PHE A 8 -11.38 -33.29 28.69
N VAL A 9 -12.51 -32.95 29.32
CA VAL A 9 -13.37 -31.83 28.89
C VAL A 9 -12.62 -30.50 28.98
N SER A 10 -11.80 -30.30 30.01
CA SER A 10 -11.00 -29.07 30.15
C SER A 10 -9.96 -28.95 29.02
N ILE A 11 -9.24 -30.03 28.71
CA ILE A 11 -8.25 -30.04 27.61
C ILE A 11 -8.95 -29.77 26.27
N LEU A 12 -10.09 -30.41 26.01
CA LEU A 12 -10.84 -30.22 24.77
C LEU A 12 -11.29 -28.76 24.62
N LEU A 13 -11.79 -28.15 25.70
CA LEU A 13 -12.20 -26.74 25.70
C LEU A 13 -11.01 -25.82 25.38
N THR A 14 -9.85 -26.05 26.00
CA THR A 14 -8.65 -25.24 25.76
C THR A 14 -8.16 -25.36 24.33
N VAL A 15 -8.16 -26.57 23.76
CA VAL A 15 -7.77 -26.79 22.36
C VAL A 15 -8.72 -26.08 21.41
N PHE A 16 -10.04 -26.18 21.64
CA PHE A 16 -11.03 -25.51 20.82
C PHE A 16 -10.87 -23.98 20.85
N LEU A 17 -10.56 -23.44 22.02
CA LEU A 17 -10.30 -22.01 22.22
C LEU A 17 -9.02 -21.55 21.50
N LEU A 18 -7.97 -22.37 21.51
CA LEU A 18 -6.73 -22.09 20.78
C LEU A 18 -6.92 -22.15 19.26
N VAL A 19 -7.69 -23.12 18.75
CA VAL A 19 -7.99 -23.24 17.32
C VAL A 19 -8.78 -22.02 16.81
N GLY A 20 -9.78 -21.56 17.57
CA GLY A 20 -10.54 -20.35 17.21
C GLY A 20 -9.70 -19.07 17.15
N LEU A 21 -8.62 -18.98 17.94
CA LEU A 21 -7.70 -17.83 17.88
C LEU A 21 -6.78 -17.85 16.66
N ILE A 22 -6.49 -19.02 16.08
CA ILE A 22 -5.64 -19.15 14.88
C ILE A 22 -6.33 -18.55 13.65
N GLU A 23 -7.63 -18.79 13.50
CA GLU A 23 -8.42 -18.28 12.36
C GLU A 23 -8.38 -16.76 12.25
N ILE A 24 -8.44 -16.06 13.40
CA ILE A 24 -8.38 -14.59 13.47
C ILE A 24 -7.03 -14.07 12.97
N SER A 25 -5.93 -14.78 13.26
CA SER A 25 -4.60 -14.39 12.78
C SER A 25 -4.41 -14.63 11.28
N LEU A 26 -5.11 -15.60 10.70
CA LEU A 26 -5.02 -15.90 9.27
C LEU A 26 -5.91 -14.98 8.41
N ALA A 27 -6.94 -14.38 8.99
CA ALA A 27 -7.85 -13.45 8.32
C ALA A 27 -7.28 -12.01 8.19
N GLN A 28 -6.01 -11.79 8.53
CA GLN A 28 -5.40 -10.47 8.41
C GLN A 28 -5.17 -10.12 6.93
N GLU A 29 -6.06 -9.30 6.38
CA GLU A 29 -5.92 -8.73 5.04
C GLU A 29 -4.69 -7.81 5.02
N LYS A 30 -3.75 -8.06 4.09
CA LYS A 30 -2.57 -7.20 3.94
C LYS A 30 -3.01 -5.86 3.36
N ILE A 31 -2.94 -4.82 4.18
CA ILE A 31 -3.14 -3.44 3.72
C ILE A 31 -2.11 -3.19 2.61
N PRO A 32 -2.53 -2.70 1.43
CA PRO A 32 -1.59 -2.41 0.35
C PRO A 32 -0.55 -1.40 0.81
N GLU A 33 0.72 -1.78 0.74
CA GLU A 33 1.84 -0.91 1.08
C GLU A 33 2.03 0.16 0.00
N ILE A 34 1.59 1.39 0.29
CA ILE A 34 1.89 2.54 -0.57
C ILE A 34 3.36 2.90 -0.38
N LYS A 35 4.20 2.66 -1.40
CA LYS A 35 5.60 3.08 -1.37
C LYS A 35 5.72 4.51 -1.88
N VAL A 36 6.32 5.36 -1.07
CA VAL A 36 6.52 6.78 -1.36
C VAL A 36 8.02 7.06 -1.34
N TYR A 37 8.52 7.74 -2.37
CA TYR A 37 9.92 8.16 -2.50
C TYR A 37 9.99 9.68 -2.53
N ASN A 38 11.01 10.26 -1.90
CA ASN A 38 11.15 11.71 -1.75
C ASN A 38 11.63 12.40 -3.03
N SER A 39 12.19 11.64 -3.98
CA SER A 39 12.62 12.18 -5.27
C SER A 39 12.61 11.13 -6.39
N PRO A 40 12.60 11.55 -7.67
CA PRO A 40 12.77 10.65 -8.80
C PRO A 40 14.08 9.87 -8.77
N ALA A 41 15.15 10.45 -8.23
CA ALA A 41 16.46 9.80 -8.11
C ALA A 41 16.41 8.65 -7.08
N GLU A 42 15.69 8.84 -5.96
CA GLU A 42 15.47 7.79 -4.97
C GLU A 42 14.66 6.63 -5.57
N TYR A 43 13.59 6.96 -6.31
CA TYR A 43 12.79 5.98 -7.04
C TYR A 43 13.64 5.18 -8.05
N GLU A 44 14.48 5.83 -8.84
CA GLU A 44 15.36 5.17 -9.82
C GLU A 44 16.40 4.28 -9.12
N LYS A 45 16.98 4.73 -8.01
CA LYS A 45 17.92 3.94 -7.22
C LYS A 45 17.28 2.65 -6.69
N ALA A 46 16.05 2.74 -6.18
CA ALA A 46 15.29 1.64 -5.58
C ALA A 46 14.71 0.67 -6.63
N THR A 47 14.19 1.18 -7.74
CA THR A 47 13.43 0.37 -8.72
C THR A 47 14.21 0.05 -10.00
N LYS A 48 15.33 0.74 -10.24
CA LYS A 48 16.07 0.74 -11.51
C LYS A 48 15.25 1.22 -12.71
N LYS A 49 14.09 1.84 -12.48
CA LYS A 49 13.25 2.46 -13.51
C LYS A 49 13.42 3.97 -13.47
N LYS A 50 13.58 4.59 -14.64
CA LYS A 50 13.70 6.05 -14.77
C LYS A 50 12.37 6.67 -15.16
N ILE A 51 12.02 7.80 -14.51
CA ILE A 51 10.86 8.61 -14.90
C ILE A 51 11.27 9.46 -16.12
N ALA A 52 10.73 9.14 -17.29
CA ALA A 52 11.13 9.76 -18.56
C ALA A 52 10.41 11.08 -18.87
N ARG A 53 9.17 11.24 -18.39
CA ARG A 53 8.33 12.42 -18.65
C ARG A 53 7.28 12.60 -17.55
N PHE A 54 6.87 13.84 -17.34
CA PHE A 54 5.70 14.17 -16.54
C PHE A 54 4.49 14.35 -17.44
N ALA A 55 3.34 13.85 -16.99
CA ALA A 55 2.06 13.98 -17.67
C ALA A 55 1.04 14.64 -16.74
N GLU A 56 0.01 15.24 -17.33
CA GLU A 56 -1.07 15.91 -16.61
C GLU A 56 -2.43 15.49 -17.16
N ALA A 57 -3.50 15.76 -16.39
CA ALA A 57 -4.86 15.45 -16.83
C ALA A 57 -5.23 16.27 -18.10
N PRO A 58 -6.08 15.73 -19.00
CA PRO A 58 -6.45 16.40 -20.25
C PRO A 58 -7.01 17.82 -20.05
N MET A 59 -7.83 18.02 -19.02
CA MET A 59 -8.40 19.32 -18.69
C MET A 59 -7.33 20.38 -18.36
N LEU A 60 -6.20 19.98 -17.75
CA LEU A 60 -5.09 20.90 -17.48
C LEU A 60 -4.30 21.22 -18.76
N THR A 61 -4.18 20.24 -19.65
CA THR A 61 -3.47 20.41 -20.93
C THR A 61 -4.15 21.50 -21.77
N ASP A 62 -5.47 21.56 -21.76
CA ASP A 62 -6.21 22.59 -22.51
C ASP A 62 -6.00 23.99 -21.91
N LEU A 63 -5.92 24.12 -20.58
CA LEU A 63 -5.55 25.39 -19.92
C LEU A 63 -4.12 25.83 -20.23
N VAL A 64 -3.19 24.88 -20.39
CA VAL A 64 -1.81 25.17 -20.82
C VAL A 64 -1.79 25.67 -22.27
N LYS A 65 -2.54 25.02 -23.17
CA LYS A 65 -2.67 25.46 -24.58
C LYS A 65 -3.30 26.86 -24.70
N GLU A 66 -4.27 27.17 -23.85
CA GLU A 66 -4.89 28.50 -23.76
C GLU A 66 -3.98 29.56 -23.13
N GLY A 67 -2.81 29.17 -22.60
CA GLY A 67 -1.86 30.08 -21.93
C GLY A 67 -2.30 30.52 -20.52
N LYS A 68 -3.39 29.95 -19.99
CA LYS A 68 -3.91 30.25 -18.64
C LYS A 68 -3.13 29.53 -17.54
N LEU A 69 -2.37 28.49 -17.88
CA LEU A 69 -1.61 27.68 -16.94
C LEU A 69 -0.18 27.42 -17.47
N PRO A 70 0.86 27.50 -16.63
CA PRO A 70 2.20 27.04 -17.00
C PRO A 70 2.23 25.53 -17.25
N SER A 71 3.16 25.06 -18.10
CA SER A 71 3.36 23.64 -18.36
C SER A 71 3.71 22.84 -17.10
N VAL A 72 3.39 21.54 -17.10
CA VAL A 72 3.63 20.64 -15.96
C VAL A 72 5.06 20.70 -15.41
N ASP A 73 6.07 20.73 -16.29
CA ASP A 73 7.49 20.77 -15.89
C ASP A 73 7.86 22.06 -15.13
N LYS A 74 7.15 23.16 -15.38
CA LYS A 74 7.38 24.44 -14.69
C LYS A 74 6.64 24.53 -13.37
N ARG A 75 5.58 23.72 -13.18
CA ARG A 75 4.75 23.71 -11.96
C ARG A 75 5.26 22.72 -10.93
N LEU A 76 5.87 21.62 -11.38
CA LEU A 76 6.46 20.63 -10.49
C LEU A 76 7.74 21.18 -9.83
N PRO A 77 8.00 20.82 -8.57
CA PRO A 77 9.30 21.07 -7.96
C PRO A 77 10.38 20.25 -8.67
N GLN A 78 11.66 20.60 -8.48
CA GLN A 78 12.79 19.88 -9.07
C GLN A 78 12.84 18.41 -8.61
N GLU A 79 12.48 18.15 -7.35
CA GLU A 79 12.40 16.81 -6.78
C GLU A 79 10.95 16.53 -6.35
N PRO A 80 10.09 16.06 -7.27
CA PRO A 80 8.73 15.69 -6.92
C PRO A 80 8.69 14.37 -6.14
N LEU A 81 7.78 14.30 -5.18
CA LEU A 81 7.42 13.06 -4.48
C LEU A 81 6.92 12.02 -5.50
N VAL A 82 7.38 10.77 -5.39
CA VAL A 82 6.95 9.67 -6.25
C VAL A 82 6.15 8.68 -5.41
N VAL A 83 4.92 8.40 -5.82
CA VAL A 83 4.02 7.45 -5.13
C VAL A 83 3.77 6.26 -6.05
N THR A 84 3.94 5.03 -5.54
CA THR A 84 3.62 3.83 -6.32
C THR A 84 2.12 3.56 -6.32
N PRO A 85 1.54 3.16 -7.47
CA PRO A 85 0.19 2.63 -7.51
C PRO A 85 -0.01 1.46 -6.54
N VAL A 86 -1.22 1.37 -5.99
CA VAL A 86 -1.65 0.22 -5.17
C VAL A 86 -1.95 -0.99 -6.06
N GLU A 87 -2.42 -0.75 -7.28
CA GLU A 87 -2.78 -1.73 -8.30
C GLU A 87 -1.97 -1.45 -9.57
N GLU A 88 -1.69 -2.48 -10.38
CA GLU A 88 -1.00 -2.35 -11.69
C GLU A 88 -1.96 -2.02 -12.83
#